data_AF-S4PEZ8-F1
#
_entry.id   AF-S4PEZ8-F1
#
_cell.length_a   1.000
_cell.length_b   1.000
_cell.length_c   1.000
_cell.angle_alpha   90.00
_cell.angle_beta   90.00
_cell.angle_gamma   90.00
#
_symmetry.space_group_name_H-M   'P 1'
#
loop_
_entity.id
_entity.type
_entity.pdbx_description
1 polymer ?
#
loop_
_entity_poly.entity_id
_entity_poly.type
_entity_poly.pdbx_seq_one_letter_code
_entity_poly.pdbx_strand_id
1 'polypeptide(L)' 'MMALKRVLVVNKSYPDAGLKLLKTKLEPTIIPYLDSDPESLPEIKKNISNGFDALVWNTKHRLTGEILDLAGPRLKAV' A
#
# COMPACT_ATOMS: atom_id res chain seq x y z
N MET A 1 20.72 -4.08 10.26
CA MET A 1 19.93 -2.85 10.03
C MET A 1 18.84 -3.19 9.01
N MET A 2 17.57 -3.29 9.41
CA MET A 2 16.49 -3.70 8.49
C MET A 2 16.14 -2.54 7.56
N ALA A 3 16.51 -2.67 6.28
CA ALA A 3 16.11 -1.72 5.24
C ALA A 3 14.59 -1.80 5.06
N LEU A 4 13.90 -0.66 5.23
CA LEU A 4 12.53 -0.46 4.75
C LEU A 4 12.53 -0.77 3.25
N LYS A 5 11.84 -1.84 2.84
CA LYS A 5 11.87 -2.28 1.44
C LYS A 5 10.48 -2.37 0.86
N ARG A 6 9.52 -2.96 1.56
CA ARG A 6 8.23 -3.32 0.98
C ARG A 6 7.23 -2.19 1.13
N VAL A 7 6.75 -1.65 0.01
CA VAL A 7 5.74 -0.59 -0.02
C VAL A 7 4.48 -1.11 -0.70
N LEU A 8 3.31 -0.92 -0.09
CA LEU A 8 2.04 -1.21 -0.75
C LEU A 8 1.43 0.09 -1.27
N VAL A 9 1.20 0.16 -2.57
CA VAL A 9 0.46 1.25 -3.23
C VAL A 9 -0.97 0.77 -3.46
N VAL A 10 -1.92 1.40 -2.79
CA VAL A 10 -3.28 0.85 -2.64
C VAL A 10 -4.21 1.12 -3.82
N ASN A 11 -3.74 1.83 -4.85
CA ASN A 11 -4.56 2.19 -6.02
C ASN A 11 -3.70 2.32 -7.28
N LYS A 12 -4.15 1.70 -8.38
CA LYS A 12 -3.43 1.68 -9.67
C LYS A 12 -3.25 3.04 -10.34
N SER A 13 -4.02 4.05 -9.93
CA SER A 13 -3.89 5.42 -10.46
C SER A 13 -2.63 6.15 -9.98
N TYR A 14 -1.81 5.53 -9.13
CA TYR A 14 -0.57 6.13 -8.67
C TYR A 14 0.39 6.41 -9.86
N PRO A 15 0.93 7.64 -9.99
CA PRO A 15 1.70 8.01 -11.18
C PRO A 15 2.96 7.17 -11.42
N ASP A 16 3.20 6.80 -12.68
CA ASP A 16 4.39 6.05 -13.09
C ASP A 16 5.71 6.73 -12.71
N ALA A 17 5.74 8.07 -12.74
CA ALA A 17 6.90 8.83 -12.30
C ALA A 17 7.22 8.58 -10.82
N GLY A 18 6.19 8.53 -9.96
CA GLY A 18 6.34 8.17 -8.55
C GLY A 18 6.81 6.73 -8.38
N LEU A 19 6.24 5.78 -9.14
CA LEU A 19 6.66 4.38 -9.11
C LEU A 19 8.13 4.20 -9.51
N LYS A 20 8.59 4.92 -10.53
CA LYS A 20 10.00 4.89 -10.96
C LYS A 20 10.92 5.35 -9.83
N LEU A 21 10.55 6.41 -9.10
CA LEU A 21 11.31 6.89 -7.95
C LEU A 21 11.32 5.88 -6.80
N LEU A 22 10.18 5.29 -6.46
CA LEU A 22 10.09 4.26 -5.40
C LEU A 22 10.99 3.07 -5.73
N LYS A 23 10.94 2.56 -6.97
CA LYS A 23 11.74 1.41 -7.42
C LYS A 23 13.26 1.62 -7.36
N THR A 24 13.75 2.85 -7.16
CA THR A 24 15.20 3.10 -7.02
C THR A 24 15.78 2.55 -5.71
N LYS A 25 14.96 2.46 -4.66
CA LYS A 25 15.40 2.05 -3.30
C LYS A 25 14.43 1.10 -2.60
N LEU A 26 13.21 0.98 -3.10
CA LEU A 26 12.10 0.27 -2.49
C LEU A 26 11.51 -0.76 -3.47
N GLU A 27 10.71 -1.65 -2.93
CA GLU A 27 10.05 -2.77 -3.59
C GLU A 27 8.53 -2.53 -3.53
N PRO A 28 7.96 -1.68 -4.42
CA PRO A 28 6.55 -1.37 -4.41
C PRO A 28 5.71 -2.52 -4.99
N THR A 29 4.60 -2.83 -4.34
CA THR A 29 3.50 -3.67 -4.85
C THR A 29 2.28 -2.79 -5.03
N ILE A 30 1.57 -2.93 -6.16
CA ILE A 30 0.45 -2.06 -6.53
C ILE A 30 -0.83 -2.89 -6.58
N ILE A 31 -1.89 -2.41 -5.96
CA ILE A 31 -3.23 -2.97 -6.09
C ILE A 31 -3.82 -2.58 -7.47
N PRO A 32 -4.23 -3.52 -8.33
CA PRO A 32 -4.64 -3.25 -9.70
C PRO A 32 -6.08 -2.70 -9.86
N TYR A 33 -6.58 -2.00 -8.84
CA TYR A 33 -7.95 -1.47 -8.76
C TYR A 33 -7.95 0.04 -8.51
N LEU A 34 -8.98 0.73 -9.02
CA LEU A 34 -9.33 2.11 -8.68
C LEU A 34 -10.18 2.12 -7.41
N ASP A 35 -10.24 3.26 -6.73
CA ASP A 35 -11.10 3.50 -5.57
C ASP A 35 -12.60 3.34 -5.85
N SER A 36 -13.03 3.41 -7.11
CA SER A 36 -14.42 3.15 -7.52
C SER A 36 -14.75 1.67 -7.72
N ASP A 37 -13.75 0.80 -7.84
CA ASP A 37 -13.95 -0.63 -8.09
C ASP A 37 -14.37 -1.32 -6.77
N PRO A 38 -15.42 -2.17 -6.78
CA PRO A 38 -15.89 -2.84 -5.57
C PRO A 38 -14.83 -3.77 -4.94
N GLU A 39 -13.94 -4.33 -5.75
CA GLU A 39 -12.83 -5.19 -5.31
C GLU A 39 -11.66 -4.44 -4.67
N SER A 40 -11.61 -3.10 -4.77
CA SER A 40 -10.49 -2.29 -4.26
C SER A 40 -10.25 -2.50 -2.76
N LEU A 41 -11.25 -2.22 -1.91
CA LEU A 41 -11.09 -2.34 -0.46
C LEU A 41 -10.84 -3.79 0.01
N PRO A 42 -11.56 -4.82 -0.49
CA PRO A 42 -11.24 -6.22 -0.19
C PRO A 42 -9.80 -6.61 -0.54
N GLU A 43 -9.29 -6.23 -1.72
CA GLU A 43 -7.93 -6.59 -2.12
C GLU A 43 -6.88 -5.80 -1.35
N ILE A 44 -7.14 -4.55 -0.95
CA ILE A 44 -6.28 -3.81 -0.02
C ILE A 44 -6.16 -4.59 1.29
N LYS A 45 -7.27 -4.99 1.90
CA LYS A 45 -7.28 -5.74 3.18
C LYS A 45 -6.58 -7.09 3.09
N LYS A 46 -6.73 -7.80 1.97
CA LYS A 46 -6.06 -9.08 1.73
C LYS A 46 -4.55 -8.92 1.52
N ASN A 47 -4.12 -7.87 0.85
CA ASN A 47 -2.70 -7.67 0.58
C ASN A 47 -1.97 -7.08 1.78
N ILE A 48 -2.57 -6.14 2.51
CA ILE A 48 -1.91 -5.42 3.60
C ILE A 48 -1.41 -6.36 4.71
N SER A 49 -2.12 -7.48 4.93
CA SER A 49 -1.75 -8.53 5.88
C SER A 49 -0.50 -9.34 5.48
N ASN A 50 -0.01 -9.19 4.25
CA ASN A 50 1.27 -9.80 3.80
C ASN A 50 2.51 -9.11 4.39
N GLY A 51 2.33 -8.07 5.23
CA GLY A 51 3.37 -7.40 5.99
C GLY A 51 4.21 -6.44 5.15
N PHE A 52 3.80 -5.18 5.14
CA PHE A 52 4.49 -4.08 4.46
C PHE A 52 5.18 -3.14 5.45
N ASP A 53 6.25 -2.50 4.99
CA ASP A 53 7.02 -1.55 5.78
C ASP A 53 6.42 -0.13 5.69
N ALA A 54 5.80 0.20 4.55
CA ALA A 54 5.09 1.44 4.32
C ALA A 54 3.88 1.25 3.38
N LEU A 55 2.94 2.18 3.46
CA LEU A 55 1.80 2.27 2.55
C LEU A 55 1.88 3.57 1.77
N VAL A 56 1.30 3.58 0.57
CA VAL A 56 0.94 4.81 -0.15
C VAL A 56 -0.58 4.80 -0.22
N TRP A 57 -1.23 5.62 0.61
CA TRP A 57 -2.69 5.65 0.74
C TRP A 57 -3.36 6.61 -0.25
N ASN A 58 -3.20 6.37 -1.55
CA ASN A 58 -3.75 7.20 -2.63
C ASN A 58 -5.18 6.76 -3.05
N THR A 59 -6.09 6.66 -2.09
CA THR A 59 -7.47 6.19 -2.33
C THR A 59 -8.48 7.02 -1.56
N LYS A 60 -9.75 7.02 -2.01
CA LYS A 60 -10.86 7.64 -1.28
C LYS A 60 -11.35 6.80 -0.09
N HIS A 61 -10.94 5.53 0.01
CA HIS A 61 -11.27 4.73 1.18
C HIS A 61 -10.66 5.35 2.45
N ARG A 62 -11.44 5.37 3.53
CA ARG A 62 -10.96 5.86 4.82
C ARG A 62 -9.88 4.91 5.36
N LEU A 63 -8.75 5.47 5.79
CA LEU A 63 -7.77 4.75 6.59
C LEU A 63 -8.32 4.58 8.00
N THR A 64 -8.81 3.38 8.33
CA THR A 64 -9.41 3.06 9.63
C THR A 64 -8.41 2.36 10.54
N GLY A 65 -8.74 2.29 11.85
CA GLY A 65 -7.96 1.48 12.82
C GLY A 65 -7.81 0.03 12.38
N GLU A 66 -8.90 -0.59 11.91
CA GLU A 66 -8.89 -1.96 11.38
C GLU A 66 -7.85 -2.17 10.26
N ILE A 67 -7.69 -1.19 9.35
CA ILE A 67 -6.68 -1.27 8.29
C ILE A 67 -5.26 -1.23 8.87
N LEU A 68 -5.03 -0.37 9.86
CA LEU A 68 -3.73 -0.26 10.54
C LEU A 68 -3.43 -1.52 11.36
N ASP A 69 -4.43 -2.10 12.02
CA ASP A 69 -4.32 -3.36 12.74
C ASP A 69 -3.96 -4.51 11.79
N LEU A 70 -4.57 -4.57 10.60
CA LEU A 70 -4.25 -5.55 9.56
C LEU A 70 -2.83 -5.39 8.99
N ALA A 71 -2.32 -4.15 8.87
CA ALA A 71 -0.94 -3.90 8.45
C ALA A 71 0.08 -4.42 9.48
N GLY A 72 -0.32 -4.40 10.75
CA GLY A 72 0.44 -4.96 11.86
C GLY A 72 1.68 -4.14 12.23
N PRO A 73 2.48 -4.66 13.19
CA PRO A 73 3.57 -3.91 13.82
C PRO A 73 4.76 -3.62 12.90
N ARG A 74 4.78 -4.18 11.68
CA ARG A 74 5.82 -3.93 10.69
C ARG A 74 5.67 -2.56 10.03
N LEU A 75 4.45 -2.04 9.98
CA LEU A 75 4.14 -0.76 9.36
C LEU A 75 4.87 0.38 10.08
N LYS A 76 5.65 1.17 9.34
CA LYS A 76 6.42 2.30 9.91
C LYS A 76 6.00 3.67 9.37
N ALA A 77 5.32 3.71 8.22
CA ALA A 77 4.90 4.95 7.57
C ALA A 77 3.68 4.72 6.66
N VAL A 78 2.85 5.76 6.50
CA VAL A 78 1.70 5.82 5.58
C VAL A 78 1.74 7.12 4.80
#